data_AF-X1SEE8-F1
#
_entry.id   AF-X1SEE8-F1
#
_cell.length_a   1.000
_cell.length_b   1.000
_cell.length_c   1.000
_cell.angle_alpha   90.00
_cell.angle_beta   90.00
_cell.angle_gamma   90.00
#
_symmetry.space_group_name_H-M   'P 1'
#
loop_
_entity.id
_entity.type
_entity.pdbx_description
1 polymer ?
#
loop_
_entity_poly.entity_id
_entity_poly.type
_entity_poly.pdbx_seq_one_letter_code
_entity_poly.pdbx_strand_id
1 'polypeptide(L)'
;MNAGEKVIISQDINRLLKRGVAEIIIEGDMMELLRSGKKLRLKEGFDPSFPDIHLGHIVALRKLRQFQELGHQVILIVGDWPAL
;
A
#
# COMPACT_ATOMS: atom_id res chain seq x y z
N MET A 1 -8.01 -11.82 21.30
CA MET A 1 -8.83 -11.54 20.09
C MET A 1 -9.83 -12.67 19.92
N ASN A 2 -11.11 -12.34 19.79
CA ASN A 2 -12.19 -13.32 19.67
C ASN A 2 -12.34 -13.80 18.22
N ALA A 3 -13.03 -14.93 18.01
CA ALA A 3 -13.20 -15.52 16.67
C ALA A 3 -13.83 -14.54 15.66
N GLY A 4 -14.78 -13.70 16.10
CA GLY A 4 -15.40 -12.66 15.26
C GLY A 4 -14.44 -11.54 14.83
N GLU A 5 -13.57 -11.07 15.74
CA GLU A 5 -12.55 -10.05 15.40
C GLU A 5 -11.54 -10.57 14.39
N LYS A 6 -11.15 -11.85 14.52
CA LYS A 6 -10.21 -12.49 13.61
C LYS A 6 -10.77 -12.62 12.19
N VAL A 7 -12.08 -12.88 12.05
CA VAL A 7 -12.76 -12.96 10.75
C VAL A 7 -12.84 -11.59 10.08
N ILE A 8 -13.23 -10.54 10.81
CA ILE A 8 -13.34 -9.17 10.27
C ILE A 8 -11.98 -8.69 9.75
N ILE A 9 -10.92 -8.85 10.54
CA ILE A 9 -9.55 -8.50 10.13
C ILE A 9 -9.12 -9.28 8.88
N SER A 10 -9.50 -10.55 8.78
CA SER A 10 -9.17 -11.37 7.60
C SER A 10 -9.89 -10.89 6.33
N GLN A 11 -11.14 -10.42 6.46
CA GLN A 11 -11.90 -9.86 5.34
C GLN A 11 -11.33 -8.50 4.89
N ASP A 12 -10.91 -7.67 5.85
CA ASP A 12 -10.31 -6.36 5.57
C ASP A 12 -8.97 -6.52 4.82
N ILE A 13 -8.14 -7.48 5.23
CA ILE A 13 -6.87 -7.78 4.53
C ILE A 13 -7.12 -8.29 3.11
N ASN A 14 -8.07 -9.22 2.92
CA ASN A 14 -8.34 -9.75 1.58
C ASN A 14 -8.83 -8.64 0.63
N ARG A 15 -9.71 -7.76 1.12
CA ARG A 15 -10.16 -6.59 0.36
C ARG A 15 -9.02 -5.62 0.07
N LEU A 16 -8.13 -5.38 1.04
CA LEU A 16 -6.95 -4.54 0.89
C LEU A 16 -6.01 -5.08 -0.21
N LEU A 17 -5.79 -6.39 -0.26
CA LEU A 17 -4.83 -7.01 -1.17
C LEU A 17 -5.40 -7.36 -2.55
N LYS A 18 -6.71 -7.59 -2.69
CA LYS A 18 -7.31 -8.01 -3.98
C LYS A 18 -8.03 -6.89 -4.71
N ARG A 19 -8.67 -5.95 -4.01
CA ARG A 19 -9.47 -4.92 -4.69
C ARG A 19 -8.57 -3.84 -5.31
N GLY A 20 -8.60 -3.75 -6.64
CA GLY A 20 -7.84 -2.76 -7.39
C GLY A 20 -6.34 -3.00 -7.39
N VAL A 21 -5.92 -4.25 -7.19
CA VAL A 21 -4.52 -4.70 -7.25
C VAL A 21 -4.40 -5.67 -8.41
N ALA A 22 -3.50 -5.38 -9.34
CA ALA A 22 -3.27 -6.26 -10.50
C ALA A 22 -2.49 -7.51 -10.10
N GLU A 23 -1.45 -7.35 -9.27
CA GLU A 23 -0.55 -8.42 -8.87
C GLU A 23 0.10 -8.11 -7.52
N ILE A 24 0.46 -9.16 -6.78
CA ILE A 24 1.33 -9.09 -5.60
C ILE A 24 2.47 -10.09 -5.81
N ILE A 25 3.69 -9.56 -5.85
CA ILE A 25 4.89 -10.40 -5.95
C ILE A 25 5.11 -11.02 -4.56
N ILE A 26 4.86 -12.33 -4.47
CA ILE A 26 4.93 -13.14 -3.23
C ILE A 26 3.86 -12.71 -2.20
N GLU A 27 2.62 -13.13 -2.45
CA GLU A 27 1.48 -12.82 -1.57
C GLU A 27 1.64 -13.38 -0.15
N GLY A 28 2.33 -14.52 0.02
CA GLY A 28 2.62 -15.11 1.33
C GLY A 28 3.36 -14.16 2.26
N ASP A 29 4.47 -13.58 1.78
CA ASP A 29 5.29 -12.64 2.54
C ASP A 29 4.49 -11.38 2.92
N MET A 30 3.66 -10.86 2.00
CA MET A 30 2.81 -9.71 2.28
C MET A 30 1.80 -10.01 3.39
N MET A 31 1.20 -11.20 3.38
CA MET A 31 0.27 -11.66 4.42
C MET A 31 0.97 -11.81 5.78
N GLU A 32 2.20 -12.34 5.80
CA GLU A 32 3.00 -12.45 7.02
C GLU A 32 3.37 -11.07 7.58
N LEU A 33 3.78 -10.15 6.72
CA LEU A 33 4.10 -8.76 7.11
C LEU A 33 2.88 -8.05 7.72
N LEU A 34 1.70 -8.18 7.12
CA LEU A 34 0.47 -7.58 7.65
C LEU A 34 0.04 -8.20 8.99
N ARG A 35 0.28 -9.50 9.17
CA ARG A 35 -0.02 -10.20 10.43
C ARG A 35 1.03 -9.95 11.51
N SER A 36 2.22 -9.46 11.15
CA SER A 36 3.32 -9.24 12.09
C SER A 36 3.04 -8.14 13.15
N GLY A 37 2.02 -7.31 12.92
CA GLY A 37 1.69 -6.17 13.80
C GLY A 37 2.69 -5.02 13.71
N LYS A 38 3.74 -5.12 12.89
CA LYS A 38 4.72 -4.06 12.70
C LYS A 38 4.13 -2.94 11.84
N LYS A 39 4.54 -1.71 12.13
CA LYS A 39 4.26 -0.56 11.25
C LYS A 39 5.07 -0.68 9.96
N LEU A 40 4.44 -1.21 8.91
CA LEU A 40 5.04 -1.32 7.60
C LEU A 40 5.36 0.07 7.00
N ARG A 41 6.43 0.11 6.21
CA ARG A 41 6.87 1.29 5.45
C ARG A 41 6.62 1.02 3.97
N LEU A 42 5.63 1.68 3.40
CA LEU A 42 5.26 1.55 1.99
C LEU A 42 5.90 2.67 1.20
N LYS A 43 6.64 2.30 0.16
CA LYS A 43 7.37 3.25 -0.68
C LYS A 43 6.69 3.33 -2.03
N GLU A 44 6.42 4.56 -2.48
CA GLU A 44 5.95 4.86 -3.82
C GLU A 44 6.89 5.87 -4.45
N GLY A 45 7.41 5.55 -5.62
CA GLY A 45 8.28 6.44 -6.39
C GLY A 45 7.48 7.33 -7.33
N PHE A 46 7.84 8.62 -7.39
CA PHE A 46 7.35 9.56 -8.39
C PHE A 46 8.53 10.11 -9.19
N ASP A 47 8.41 10.04 -10.50
CA ASP A 47 9.32 10.70 -11.44
C ASP A 47 8.82 12.14 -11.68
N PRO A 48 9.61 13.18 -11.35
CA PRO A 48 9.22 14.58 -11.51
C PRO A 48 9.33 15.08 -12.96
N SER A 49 9.60 14.21 -13.95
CA SER A 49 9.68 14.58 -15.37
C SER A 49 8.44 15.31 -15.91
N PHE A 50 7.29 15.15 -15.25
CA PHE A 50 6.08 15.93 -15.53
C PHE A 50 5.58 16.65 -14.26
N PRO A 51 5.09 17.90 -14.38
CA PRO A 51 4.72 18.72 -13.23
C PRO A 51 3.43 18.25 -12.53
N ASP A 52 2.57 17.49 -13.22
CA ASP A 52 1.21 17.21 -12.78
C ASP A 52 0.98 15.75 -12.36
N ILE A 53 0.30 15.57 -11.23
CA ILE A 53 -0.27 14.27 -10.83
C ILE A 53 -1.70 14.20 -11.37
N HIS A 54 -1.91 13.43 -12.44
CA HIS A 54 -3.24 13.22 -13.02
C HIS A 54 -4.01 12.04 -12.38
N LEU A 55 -5.28 11.88 -12.79
CA LEU A 55 -6.21 10.85 -12.28
C LEU A 55 -5.65 9.40 -12.33
N GLY A 56 -4.76 9.08 -13.28
CA GLY A 56 -4.09 7.78 -13.35
C GLY A 56 -3.36 7.36 -12.05
N HIS A 57 -2.78 8.32 -11.32
CA HIS A 57 -2.06 8.04 -10.06
C HIS A 57 -2.99 7.76 -8.88
N ILE A 58 -4.28 8.12 -8.98
CA ILE A 58 -5.23 8.00 -7.88
C ILE A 58 -5.43 6.54 -7.45
N VAL A 59 -5.26 5.57 -8.36
CA VAL A 59 -5.39 4.15 -8.03
C VAL A 59 -4.35 3.74 -6.98
N ALA A 60 -3.07 4.03 -7.22
CA ALA A 60 -1.98 3.76 -6.29
C ALA A 60 -2.13 4.57 -4.99
N LEU A 61 -2.41 5.88 -5.10
CA LEU A 61 -2.57 6.76 -3.95
C LEU A 61 -3.73 6.34 -3.03
N ARG A 62 -4.86 5.88 -3.59
CA ARG A 62 -5.97 5.33 -2.79
C ARG A 62 -5.60 4.04 -2.08
N LYS A 63 -4.77 3.20 -2.68
CA LYS A 63 -4.28 1.99 -2.04
C LYS A 63 -3.37 2.34 -0.86
N LEU A 64 -2.42 3.25 -1.06
CA LEU A 64 -1.55 3.75 0.01
C LEU A 64 -2.35 4.37 1.15
N ARG A 65 -3.44 5.12 0.85
CA ARG A 65 -4.35 5.65 1.87
C ARG A 65 -4.98 4.56 2.72
N GLN A 66 -5.43 3.46 2.13
CA GLN A 66 -6.00 2.33 2.89
C GLN A 66 -4.97 1.75 3.87
N PHE A 67 -3.70 1.65 3.47
CA PHE A 67 -2.65 1.22 4.38
C PHE A 67 -2.36 2.26 5.49
N GLN A 68 -2.46 3.56 5.22
CA GLN A 68 -2.35 4.59 6.26
C GLN A 68 -3.49 4.50 7.29
N GLU A 69 -4.71 4.21 6.83
CA GLU A 69 -5.88 4.02 7.71
C GLU A 69 -5.71 2.80 8.63
N LEU A 70 -4.92 1.81 8.20
CA LEU A 70 -4.49 0.66 9.02
C LEU A 70 -3.26 0.97 9.91
N GLY A 71 -2.80 2.23 9.93
CA GLY A 71 -1.70 2.68 10.79
C GLY A 71 -0.30 2.52 10.22
N HIS A 72 -0.15 2.13 8.95
CA HIS A 72 1.15 2.01 8.31
C HIS A 72 1.72 3.36 7.85
N GLN A 73 3.03 3.41 7.57
CA GLN A 73 3.70 4.60 7.08
C GLN A 73 3.83 4.56 5.56
N VAL A 74 3.32 5.58 4.88
CA VAL A 74 3.58 5.81 3.46
C VAL A 74 4.74 6.77 3.32
N ILE A 75 5.64 6.47 2.38
CA ILE A 75 6.84 7.23 2.05
C ILE A 75 6.80 7.48 0.54
N LEU A 76 6.57 8.72 0.15
CA LEU A 76 6.69 9.14 -1.24
C LEU A 76 8.15 9.52 -1.51
N ILE A 77 8.72 8.98 -2.58
CA ILE A 77 10.09 9.23 -3.00
C ILE A 77 10.03 9.93 -4.34
N VAL A 78 10.49 11.17 -4.41
CA VAL A 78 10.64 11.89 -5.68
C VAL A 78 12.05 11.62 -6.19
N GLY A 79 12.16 10.98 -7.36
CA GLY A 79 13.45 10.64 -7.95
C GLY A 79 13.94 11.76 -8.86
N ASP A 80 14.72 12.71 -8.34
CA ASP A 80 15.24 13.88 -9.07
C ASP A 80 16.67 13.69 -9.65
N TRP A 81 17.24 12.48 -9.54
CA TRP A 81 18.61 12.16 -9.99
C TRP A 81 18.63 11.13 -11.14
N PRO A 82 19.20 11.41 -12.34
CA PRO A 82 19.91 12.60 -12.80
C PRO A 82 19.08 13.37 -13.85
N ALA A 83 18.29 14.36 -13.43
CA ALA A 83 17.60 15.27 -14.35
C ALA A 83 18.48 16.47 -14.80
N LEU A 84 19.81 16.30 -14.82
CA LEU A 84 20.79 17.28 -15.31
C LEU A 84 21.29 16.92 -16.71
#